data_AF-A0A090RDI0-F1
#
_entry.id   AF-A0A090RDI0-F1
#
_cell.length_a   1.000
_cell.length_b   1.000
_cell.length_c   1.000
_cell.angle_alpha   90.00
_cell.angle_beta   90.00
_cell.angle_gamma   90.00
#
_symmetry.space_group_name_H-M   'P 1'
#
loop_
_entity.id
_entity.type
_entity.pdbx_description
1 polymer ?
#
loop_
_entity_poly.entity_id
_entity_poly.type
_entity_poly.pdbx_seq_one_letter_code
_entity_poly.pdbx_strand_id
1 'polypeptide(L)'
;MLSYRHSFHAGNHADVVKHIVQSLILDALKQKEKPFVYHDTHSGVGRYDLQDERSEKTGEFKQGIARIWGRDDIPADIQSYLDAIQVLNDGEELRYYPARRRWHAHRSANKTAWC
;
A
#
# COMPACT_ATOMS: atom_id res chain seq x y z
N MET A 1 -0.31 -26.62 -3.74
CA MET A 1 0.36 -26.33 -2.45
C MET A 1 0.80 -24.88 -2.46
N LEU A 2 0.12 -23.98 -1.75
CA LEU A 2 0.48 -22.55 -1.67
C LEU A 2 0.97 -22.27 -0.25
N SER A 3 2.28 -22.42 -0.02
CA SER A 3 2.92 -22.15 1.27
C SER A 3 3.24 -20.66 1.48
N TYR A 4 3.25 -19.87 0.41
CA TYR A 4 3.54 -18.43 0.49
C TYR A 4 2.35 -17.66 1.06
N ARG A 5 2.59 -16.94 2.17
CA ARG A 5 1.63 -15.96 2.72
C ARG A 5 2.30 -14.61 2.79
N HIS A 6 1.74 -13.65 2.05
CA HIS A 6 2.30 -12.30 1.99
C HIS A 6 2.26 -11.57 3.35
N SER A 7 1.47 -12.04 4.32
CA SER A 7 1.47 -11.51 5.70
C SER A 7 2.84 -11.56 6.36
N PHE A 8 3.69 -12.54 6.05
CA PHE A 8 5.06 -12.61 6.59
C PHE A 8 5.99 -11.53 6.03
N HIS A 9 5.59 -10.83 4.96
CA HIS A 9 6.45 -9.91 4.21
C HIS A 9 5.82 -8.53 4.04
N ALA A 10 4.60 -8.34 4.56
CA ALA A 10 3.83 -7.13 4.35
C ALA A 10 4.59 -5.92 4.88
N GLY A 11 4.75 -4.90 4.03
CA GLY A 11 5.42 -3.65 4.42
C GLY A 11 6.94 -3.73 4.45
N ASN A 12 7.55 -4.81 3.96
CA ASN A 12 9.00 -4.86 3.79
C ASN A 12 9.49 -3.86 2.72
N HIS A 13 10.82 -3.77 2.55
CA HIS A 13 11.43 -2.85 1.59
C HIS A 13 10.97 -3.09 0.13
N ALA A 14 10.72 -4.34 -0.27
CA ALA A 14 10.25 -4.66 -1.60
C ALA A 14 8.82 -4.14 -1.82
N ASP A 15 7.96 -4.28 -0.81
CA ASP A 15 6.61 -3.72 -0.81
C ASP A 15 6.61 -2.19 -0.87
N VAL A 16 7.53 -1.53 -0.17
CA VAL A 16 7.68 -0.06 -0.22
C VAL A 16 7.98 0.40 -1.64
N VAL A 17 9.02 -0.16 -2.28
CA VAL A 17 9.39 0.20 -3.67
C VAL A 17 8.24 -0.09 -4.63
N LYS A 18 7.66 -1.29 -4.53
CA LYS A 18 6.55 -1.75 -5.36
C LYS A 18 5.35 -0.79 -5.31
N HIS A 19 4.95 -0.38 -4.11
CA HIS A 19 3.78 0.46 -3.92
C HIS A 19 4.05 1.95 -4.22
N ILE A 20 5.28 2.45 -4.01
CA ILE A 20 5.65 3.79 -4.48
C ILE A 20 5.52 3.86 -6.01
N VAL A 21 6.13 2.92 -6.74
CA VAL A 21 6.06 2.88 -8.21
C VAL A 21 4.62 2.76 -8.69
N GLN A 22 3.82 1.91 -8.03
CA GLN A 22 2.40 1.79 -8.33
C GLN A 22 1.67 3.13 -8.12
N SER A 23 1.87 3.81 -6.98
CA SER A 23 1.23 5.10 -6.70
C SER A 23 1.53 6.14 -7.77
N LEU A 24 2.80 6.25 -8.17
CA LEU A 24 3.25 7.18 -9.21
C LEU A 24 2.64 6.87 -10.58
N ILE A 25 2.56 5.59 -10.97
CA ILE A 25 1.90 5.18 -12.22
C ILE A 25 0.43 5.59 -12.19
N LEU A 26 -0.26 5.35 -11.07
CA LEU A 26 -1.67 5.67 -10.93
C LEU A 26 -1.91 7.18 -10.96
N ASP A 27 -1.05 7.96 -10.33
CA ASP A 27 -1.14 9.43 -10.34
C ASP A 27 -0.87 9.98 -11.74
N ALA A 28 0.08 9.41 -12.48
CA ALA A 28 0.31 9.76 -13.89
C ALA A 28 -0.89 9.43 -14.78
N LEU A 29 -1.52 8.26 -14.60
CA LEU A 29 -2.71 7.86 -15.37
C LEU A 29 -3.92 8.77 -15.07
N LYS A 30 -4.07 9.26 -13.84
CA LYS A 30 -5.15 10.18 -13.44
C LYS A 30 -5.06 11.55 -14.10
N GLN A 31 -3.89 11.97 -14.59
CA GLN A 31 -3.72 13.27 -15.26
C GLN A 31 -4.56 13.39 -16.55
N LYS A 32 -4.95 12.27 -17.16
CA LYS A 32 -5.85 12.25 -18.31
C LYS A 32 -7.29 12.07 -17.84
N GLU A 33 -8.21 12.80 -18.48
CA GLU A 33 -9.64 12.67 -18.18
C GLU A 33 -10.20 11.28 -18.53
N LYS A 34 -9.64 10.64 -19.57
CA LYS A 34 -10.04 9.29 -20.00
C LYS A 34 -9.94 8.28 -18.85
N PRO A 35 -10.96 7.42 -18.66
CA PRO A 35 -10.91 6.37 -17.64
C PRO A 35 -9.83 5.33 -17.98
N PHE A 36 -9.35 4.63 -16.95
CA PHE A 36 -8.41 3.52 -17.08
C PHE A 36 -8.83 2.35 -16.18
N VAL A 37 -8.43 1.14 -16.54
CA VAL A 37 -8.64 -0.07 -15.74
C VAL A 37 -7.36 -0.42 -15.01
N TYR A 38 -7.47 -0.73 -13.72
CA TYR A 38 -6.40 -1.28 -12.92
C TYR A 38 -6.64 -2.78 -12.72
N HIS A 39 -5.73 -3.62 -13.22
CA HIS A 39 -5.83 -5.07 -13.11
C HIS A 39 -4.68 -5.62 -12.25
N ASP A 40 -5.02 -6.31 -11.17
CA ASP A 40 -4.06 -6.88 -10.23
C ASP A 40 -4.20 -8.40 -10.16
N THR A 41 -3.26 -9.09 -10.80
CA THR A 41 -3.26 -10.55 -10.94
C THR A 41 -3.01 -11.28 -9.62
N HIS A 42 -2.45 -10.60 -8.60
CA HIS A 42 -2.06 -11.18 -7.32
C HIS A 42 -2.42 -10.24 -6.16
N SER A 43 -3.71 -9.93 -6.04
CA SER A 43 -4.25 -8.89 -5.15
C SER A 43 -4.09 -9.12 -3.63
N GLY A 44 -3.73 -10.33 -3.21
CA GLY A 44 -3.64 -10.68 -1.79
C GLY A 44 -4.98 -10.54 -1.05
N VAL A 45 -4.93 -10.14 0.23
CA VAL A 45 -6.11 -10.08 1.13
C VAL A 45 -6.60 -8.66 1.43
N GLY A 46 -6.23 -7.68 0.62
CA GLY A 46 -6.69 -6.29 0.74
C GLY A 46 -5.95 -5.43 1.77
N ARG A 47 -5.70 -5.93 2.99
CA ARG A 47 -4.81 -5.32 3.99
C ARG A 47 -4.18 -6.37 4.90
N TYR A 48 -3.07 -6.03 5.53
CA TYR A 48 -2.34 -6.87 6.48
C TYR A 48 -2.27 -6.18 7.84
N ASP A 49 -2.56 -6.91 8.92
CA ASP A 49 -2.30 -6.44 10.29
C ASP A 49 -0.83 -6.72 10.62
N LEU A 50 -0.07 -5.66 10.89
CA LEU A 50 1.36 -5.71 11.19
C LEU A 50 1.64 -6.18 12.62
N GLN A 51 0.61 -6.21 13.48
CA GLN A 51 0.64 -6.77 14.83
C GLN A 51 0.13 -8.23 14.87
N ASP A 52 -0.25 -8.82 13.74
CA ASP A 52 -0.59 -10.25 13.68
C ASP A 52 0.67 -11.12 13.87
N GLU A 53 0.47 -12.32 14.45
CA GLU A 53 1.54 -13.28 14.77
C GLU A 53 2.48 -13.51 13.58
N ARG A 54 1.93 -13.56 12.35
CA ARG A 54 2.73 -13.81 11.14
C ARG A 54 3.62 -12.63 10.78
N SER A 55 3.11 -11.42 10.89
CA SER A 55 3.85 -10.19 10.59
C SER A 55 4.95 -9.98 11.64
N GLU A 56 4.67 -10.27 12.90
CA GLU A 56 5.64 -10.15 13.99
C GLU A 56 6.73 -11.24 13.94
N LYS A 57 6.39 -12.44 13.47
CA LYS A 57 7.33 -13.56 13.36
C LYS A 57 8.60 -13.21 12.58
N THR A 58 8.46 -12.47 11.48
CA THR A 58 9.60 -12.01 10.67
C THR A 58 9.95 -10.56 10.95
N GLY A 59 8.95 -9.73 11.27
CA GLY A 59 9.12 -8.30 11.58
C GLY A 59 9.67 -7.48 10.41
N GLU A 60 9.55 -7.95 9.16
CA GLU A 60 10.20 -7.30 8.00
C GLU A 60 9.73 -5.85 7.78
N PHE A 61 8.49 -5.52 8.17
CA PHE A 61 7.94 -4.18 8.06
C PHE A 61 8.75 -3.13 8.85
N LYS A 62 9.44 -3.55 9.92
CA LYS A 62 10.32 -2.69 10.75
C LYS A 62 11.52 -2.16 9.95
N GLN A 63 11.93 -2.89 8.91
CA GLN A 63 13.01 -2.50 7.99
C GLN A 63 12.49 -1.87 6.70
N GLY A 64 11.18 -1.86 6.48
CA GLY A 64 10.52 -1.24 5.34
C GLY A 64 9.72 -0.01 5.76
N ILE A 65 8.38 -0.12 5.69
CA ILE A 65 7.46 1.01 5.89
C ILE A 65 7.67 1.73 7.22
N ALA A 66 8.00 1.04 8.31
CA ALA A 66 8.20 1.68 9.61
C ALA A 66 9.35 2.70 9.62
N ARG A 67 10.31 2.60 8.69
CA ARG A 67 11.45 3.54 8.59
C ARG A 67 11.10 4.86 7.92
N ILE A 68 9.97 4.92 7.20
CA ILE A 68 9.52 6.11 6.47
C ILE A 68 8.18 6.62 6.99
N TRP A 69 7.49 5.84 7.82
CA TRP A 69 6.27 6.26 8.50
C TRP A 69 6.54 7.41 9.48
N GLY A 70 5.75 8.48 9.40
CA GLY A 70 5.86 9.65 10.29
C GLY A 70 7.11 10.51 10.07
N ARG A 71 7.82 10.34 8.94
CA ARG A 71 8.94 11.21 8.57
C ARG A 71 8.43 12.43 7.81
N ASP A 72 8.94 13.59 8.19
CA ASP A 72 8.65 14.87 7.52
C ASP A 72 9.65 15.17 6.40
N ASP A 73 10.81 14.50 6.37
CA ASP A 73 11.91 14.71 5.42
C ASP A 73 11.85 13.77 4.20
N ILE A 74 10.65 13.63 3.63
CA ILE A 74 10.36 12.73 2.52
C ILE A 74 10.13 13.48 1.20
N PRO A 75 10.48 12.90 0.04
CA PRO A 75 10.16 13.50 -1.26
C PRO A 75 8.64 13.64 -1.46
N ALA A 76 8.20 14.79 -2.00
CA ALA A 76 6.77 15.05 -2.22
C ALA A 76 6.10 14.01 -3.14
N ASP A 77 6.85 13.43 -4.06
CA ASP A 77 6.37 12.43 -5.03
C ASP A 77 5.84 11.16 -4.34
N ILE A 78 6.33 10.82 -3.15
CA ILE A 78 5.89 9.62 -2.41
C ILE A 78 4.78 9.94 -1.39
N GLN A 79 4.30 11.18 -1.34
CA GLN A 79 3.26 11.57 -0.39
C GLN A 79 1.96 10.83 -0.65
N SER A 80 1.56 10.63 -1.92
CA SER A 80 0.35 9.87 -2.26
C SER A 80 0.41 8.41 -1.79
N TYR A 81 1.63 7.85 -1.74
CA TYR A 81 1.88 6.53 -1.16
C TYR A 81 1.59 6.55 0.36
N LEU A 82 2.16 7.49 1.10
CA LEU A 82 1.98 7.55 2.56
C LEU A 82 0.56 7.95 2.99
N ASP A 83 -0.08 8.86 2.27
CA ASP A 83 -1.47 9.27 2.50
C ASP A 83 -2.41 8.06 2.52
N ALA A 84 -2.24 7.12 1.58
CA ALA A 84 -3.12 5.95 1.52
C ALA A 84 -2.90 4.98 2.70
N ILE A 85 -1.69 4.95 3.26
CA ILE A 85 -1.38 4.18 4.46
C ILE A 85 -1.94 4.90 5.69
N GLN A 86 -1.86 6.24 5.75
CA GLN A 86 -2.51 7.06 6.77
C GLN A 86 -4.02 6.89 6.79
N VAL A 87 -4.69 6.89 5.64
CA VAL A 87 -6.14 6.62 5.58
C VAL A 87 -6.52 5.24 6.13
N LEU A 88 -5.59 4.28 6.14
CA LEU A 88 -5.83 2.94 6.68
C LEU A 88 -5.60 2.86 8.21
N ASN A 89 -4.91 3.84 8.78
CA ASN A 89 -4.51 3.88 10.18
C ASN A 89 -5.07 5.17 10.79
N ASP A 90 -6.19 5.07 11.52
CA ASP A 90 -6.88 6.22 12.14
C ASP A 90 -6.11 6.84 13.35
N GLY A 91 -4.78 6.83 13.33
CA GLY A 91 -3.93 7.34 14.43
C GLY A 91 -2.44 7.37 14.08
N GLU A 92 -1.61 7.64 15.09
CA GLU A 92 -0.14 7.69 14.96
C GLU A 92 0.50 6.30 14.77
N GLU A 93 -0.21 5.25 15.17
CA GLU A 93 0.30 3.88 15.14
C GLU A 93 0.17 3.22 13.77
N LEU A 94 1.27 2.65 13.30
CA LEU A 94 1.31 1.84 12.09
C LEU A 94 0.85 0.40 12.38
N ARG A 95 -0.47 0.17 12.31
CA ARG A 95 -1.08 -1.14 12.55
C ARG A 95 -1.38 -1.91 11.27
N TYR A 96 -1.90 -1.24 10.26
CA TYR A 96 -2.36 -1.86 9.03
C TYR A 96 -1.52 -1.44 7.83
N TYR A 97 -1.12 -2.41 7.00
CA TYR A 97 -0.48 -2.17 5.72
C TYR A 97 -1.41 -2.51 4.55
N PRO A 98 -1.62 -1.60 3.57
CA PRO A 98 -2.50 -1.89 2.44
C PRO A 98 -1.90 -2.97 1.53
N ALA A 99 -2.76 -3.89 1.08
CA ALA A 99 -2.44 -4.67 -0.10
C ALA A 99 -2.64 -3.83 -1.37
N ARG A 100 -2.07 -4.32 -2.47
CA ARG A 100 -2.06 -3.70 -3.80
C ARG A 100 -3.47 -3.32 -4.34
N ARG A 101 -4.54 -3.97 -3.87
CA ARG A 101 -5.95 -3.68 -4.22
C ARG A 101 -6.55 -2.42 -3.55
N ARG A 102 -6.09 -1.99 -2.36
CA ARG A 102 -6.82 -0.99 -1.55
C ARG A 102 -6.48 0.48 -1.85
N TRP A 103 -5.44 0.73 -2.64
CA TRP A 103 -5.05 2.07 -3.09
C TRP A 103 -6.18 2.88 -3.76
N HIS A 104 -7.20 2.21 -4.29
CA HIS A 104 -8.27 2.82 -5.09
C HIS A 104 -9.58 3.10 -4.34
N ALA A 105 -9.79 2.53 -3.15
CA ALA A 105 -11.12 2.55 -2.51
C ALA A 105 -11.54 3.93 -1.97
N HIS A 106 -10.60 4.87 -1.75
CA HIS A 106 -10.88 6.14 -1.07
C HIS A 106 -10.78 7.40 -1.94
N ARG A 107 -10.45 7.29 -3.23
CA ARG A 107 -10.26 8.48 -4.10
C ARG A 107 -11.03 8.47 -5.43
N SER A 108 -11.94 7.51 -5.66
CA SER A 108 -12.75 7.45 -6.88
C SER A 108 -14.21 7.80 -6.61
N ALA A 109 -14.53 9.10 -6.53
CA ALA A 109 -15.91 9.56 -6.70
C ALA A 109 -16.34 9.59 -8.18
N ASN A 110 -15.44 9.40 -9.15
CA ASN A 110 -15.85 9.53 -10.56
C ASN A 110 -15.05 8.75 -11.63
N LYS A 111 -14.27 7.73 -11.29
CA LYS A 111 -13.65 6.86 -12.30
C LYS A 111 -13.74 5.42 -11.84
N THR A 112 -14.69 4.71 -12.46
CA THR A 112 -15.11 3.34 -12.20
C THR A 112 -13.92 2.38 -12.14
N ALA A 113 -13.75 1.69 -11.02
CA ALA A 113 -12.93 0.50 -10.91
C ALA A 113 -13.84 -0.67 -10.54
N TRP A 114 -14.22 -1.47 -11.54
CA TRP A 114 -14.81 -2.80 -11.33
C TRP A 114 -13.71 -3.85 -11.48
N CYS A 115 -13.44 -4.55 -10.38
CA CYS A 115 -13.22 -6.00 -10.24
C CYS A 115 -13.00 -6.32 -8.74
#